data_AF-A0AAV4LJY5-F1
#
_entry.id   AF-A0AAV4LJY5-F1
#
_cell.length_a   1.000
_cell.length_b   1.000
_cell.length_c   1.000
_cell.angle_alpha   90.00
_cell.angle_beta   90.00
_cell.angle_gamma   90.00
#
_symmetry.space_group_name_H-M   'P 1'
#
loop_
_entity.id
_entity.type
_entity.pdbx_description
1 polymer ?
#
loop_
_entity_poly.entity_id
_entity_poly.type
_entity_poly.pdbx_seq_one_letter_code
_entity_poly.pdbx_strand_id
1 'polypeptide(L)'
;MDVIEASHPLADLWEKVKTGERLTQEDGYRLMRSTDIIALGYMANYVKEGRHAKRVYYSVDEHGDETNTLEMDPDFFSLTMEERVDRLLQARELQDQRAVYQAFQITRDPYGHDSTGYDDLRVIAVSRLLLDNIEHIQTSFSFADEKLVQTALLFGVDDLLVTVENRQSLEKDKRTIEPKELHRLIEKAGQIPVARDAHYNFLDLGLPVK
;
A
#
# COMPACT_ATOMS: atom_id res chain seq x y z
N MET A 1 -2.59 2.62 -25.01
CA MET A 1 -3.47 3.78 -24.76
C MET A 1 -2.99 4.36 -23.45
N ASP A 2 -2.44 5.57 -23.46
CA ASP A 2 -2.09 6.24 -22.21
C ASP A 2 -3.37 6.57 -21.47
N VAL A 3 -3.44 6.21 -20.19
CA VAL A 3 -4.60 6.49 -19.33
C VAL A 3 -4.69 8.00 -19.03
N ILE A 4 -3.57 8.71 -19.12
CA ILE A 4 -3.46 10.13 -18.79
C ILE A 4 -2.95 10.87 -20.04
N GLU A 5 -3.88 11.51 -20.74
CA GLU A 5 -3.59 12.35 -21.91
C GLU A 5 -3.06 13.74 -21.50
N ALA A 6 -2.44 14.47 -22.43
CA ALA A 6 -1.86 15.79 -22.15
C ALA A 6 -2.85 16.84 -21.64
N SER A 7 -4.16 16.68 -21.94
CA SER A 7 -5.22 17.56 -21.44
C SER A 7 -5.76 17.16 -20.06
N HIS A 8 -5.31 16.04 -19.50
CA HIS A 8 -5.81 15.54 -18.21
C HIS A 8 -5.38 16.48 -17.06
N PRO A 9 -6.22 16.72 -16.04
CA PRO A 9 -5.88 17.59 -14.91
C PRO A 9 -4.66 17.17 -14.08
N LEU A 10 -4.22 15.92 -14.23
CA LEU A 10 -3.02 15.36 -13.58
C LEU A 10 -1.86 15.11 -14.58
N ALA A 11 -1.94 15.61 -15.82
CA ALA A 11 -0.94 15.33 -16.84
C ALA A 11 0.47 15.80 -16.45
N ASP A 12 0.58 16.98 -15.84
CA ASP A 12 1.84 17.51 -15.34
C ASP A 12 2.41 16.69 -14.17
N LEU A 13 1.53 16.24 -13.25
CA LEU A 13 1.90 15.32 -12.17
C LEU A 13 2.34 13.96 -12.70
N TRP A 14 1.72 13.50 -13.78
CA TRP A 14 2.10 12.25 -14.43
C TRP A 14 3.50 12.33 -15.04
N GLU A 15 3.89 13.45 -15.65
CA GLU A 15 5.26 13.63 -16.13
C GLU A 15 6.28 13.61 -14.98
N LYS A 16 5.97 14.26 -13.84
CA LYS A 16 6.80 14.17 -12.63
C LYS A 16 6.97 12.73 -12.16
N VAL A 17 5.88 11.98 -12.08
CA VAL A 17 5.90 10.56 -11.66
C VAL A 17 6.73 9.71 -12.62
N LYS A 18 6.58 9.88 -13.95
CA LYS A 18 7.35 9.13 -14.94
C LYS A 18 8.85 9.41 -14.86
N THR A 19 9.22 10.65 -14.53
CA THR A 19 10.63 11.08 -14.43
C THR A 19 11.23 10.86 -13.04
N GLY A 20 10.42 10.42 -12.06
CA GLY A 20 10.86 10.21 -10.68
C GLY A 20 11.08 11.53 -9.91
N GLU A 21 10.48 12.63 -10.35
CA GLU A 21 10.53 13.90 -9.62
C GLU A 21 9.71 13.79 -8.33
N ARG A 22 10.32 14.20 -7.21
CA ARG A 22 9.68 14.20 -5.89
C ARG A 22 8.50 15.19 -5.88
N LEU A 23 7.31 14.69 -5.55
CA LEU A 23 6.09 15.48 -5.49
C LEU A 23 6.09 16.45 -4.29
N THR A 24 5.57 17.65 -4.53
CA THR A 24 5.44 18.72 -3.54
C THR A 24 4.16 18.60 -2.72
N GLN A 25 3.99 19.48 -1.72
CA GLN A 25 2.77 19.56 -0.94
C GLN A 25 1.54 19.93 -1.78
N GLU A 26 1.67 20.91 -2.68
CA GLU A 26 0.59 21.30 -3.59
C GLU A 26 0.21 20.16 -4.54
N ASP A 27 1.20 19.40 -5.03
CA ASP A 27 0.97 18.19 -5.81
C ASP A 27 0.14 17.17 -5.00
N GLY A 28 0.49 16.97 -3.72
CA GLY A 28 -0.25 16.12 -2.80
C GLY A 28 -1.71 16.56 -2.59
N TYR A 29 -1.96 17.86 -2.41
CA TYR A 29 -3.33 18.39 -2.31
C TYR A 29 -4.15 18.13 -3.58
N ARG A 30 -3.54 18.30 -4.76
CA ARG A 30 -4.20 18.01 -6.03
C ARG A 30 -4.52 16.52 -6.19
N LEU A 31 -3.60 15.64 -5.81
CA LEU A 31 -3.84 14.19 -5.84
C LEU A 31 -4.95 13.78 -4.86
N MET A 32 -4.93 14.27 -3.61
CA MET A 32 -5.93 13.94 -2.59
C MET A 32 -7.33 14.46 -2.94
N ARG A 33 -7.43 15.63 -3.59
CA ARG A 33 -8.71 16.18 -4.05
C ARG A 33 -9.19 15.58 -5.38
N SER A 34 -8.35 14.82 -6.08
CA SER A 34 -8.72 14.21 -7.36
C SER A 34 -9.90 13.25 -7.20
N THR A 35 -10.83 13.32 -8.16
CA THR A 35 -11.94 12.38 -8.27
C THR A 35 -11.68 11.26 -9.28
N ASP A 36 -10.62 11.38 -10.10
CA ASP A 36 -10.21 10.33 -11.04
C ASP A 36 -9.36 9.27 -10.34
N ILE A 37 -10.06 8.32 -9.73
CA ILE A 37 -9.45 7.21 -9.00
C ILE A 37 -8.69 6.26 -9.93
N ILE A 38 -9.08 6.16 -11.20
CA ILE A 38 -8.42 5.27 -12.16
C ILE A 38 -7.06 5.85 -12.53
N ALA A 39 -6.98 7.17 -12.76
CA ALA A 39 -5.71 7.85 -12.98
C ALA A 39 -4.78 7.72 -11.76
N LEU A 40 -5.30 7.93 -10.54
CA LEU A 40 -4.51 7.77 -9.31
C LEU A 40 -3.96 6.35 -9.17
N GLY A 41 -4.83 5.33 -9.32
CA GLY A 41 -4.43 3.93 -9.25
C GLY A 41 -3.39 3.58 -10.32
N TYR A 42 -3.58 4.05 -11.55
CA TYR A 42 -2.63 3.84 -12.64
C TYR A 42 -1.25 4.43 -12.33
N MET A 43 -1.18 5.69 -11.86
CA MET A 43 0.07 6.34 -11.49
C MET A 43 0.77 5.61 -10.33
N ALA A 44 0.01 5.23 -9.30
CA ALA A 44 0.55 4.53 -8.15
C ALA A 44 1.04 3.11 -8.50
N ASN A 45 0.30 2.38 -9.33
CA ASN A 45 0.73 1.07 -9.82
C ASN A 45 1.96 1.16 -10.70
N TYR A 46 2.11 2.23 -11.51
CA TYR A 46 3.33 2.48 -12.27
C TYR A 46 4.55 2.61 -11.35
N VAL A 47 4.44 3.39 -10.26
CA VAL A 47 5.54 3.51 -9.27
C VAL A 47 5.81 2.17 -8.60
N LYS A 48 4.75 1.46 -8.17
CA LYS A 48 4.87 0.15 -7.53
C LYS A 48 5.58 -0.85 -8.43
N GLU A 49 5.16 -0.98 -9.69
CA GLU A 49 5.78 -1.90 -10.66
C GLU A 49 7.20 -1.46 -11.05
N GLY A 50 7.49 -0.16 -11.05
CA GLY A 50 8.85 0.35 -11.22
C GLY A 50 9.82 -0.10 -10.13
N ARG A 51 9.34 -0.27 -8.89
CA ARG A 51 10.15 -0.74 -7.74
C ARG A 51 10.16 -2.26 -7.61
N HIS A 52 8.99 -2.86 -7.71
CA HIS A 52 8.76 -4.25 -7.30
C HIS A 52 8.46 -5.21 -8.45
N ALA A 53 8.37 -4.70 -9.69
CA ALA A 53 7.73 -5.40 -10.79
C ALA A 53 6.33 -5.88 -10.35
N LYS A 54 5.96 -7.12 -10.67
CA LYS A 54 4.67 -7.70 -10.27
C LYS A 54 4.68 -8.34 -8.88
N ARG A 55 5.75 -8.18 -8.10
CA ARG A 55 5.87 -8.85 -6.80
C ARG A 55 4.96 -8.18 -5.77
N VAL A 56 4.27 -9.01 -5.00
CA VAL A 56 3.52 -8.63 -3.80
C VAL A 56 4.03 -9.48 -2.66
N TYR A 57 4.59 -8.83 -1.67
CA TYR A 57 5.15 -9.45 -0.48
C TYR A 57 4.03 -9.80 0.51
N TYR A 58 4.27 -10.82 1.32
CA TYR A 58 3.45 -11.09 2.49
C TYR A 58 4.29 -11.69 3.62
N SER A 59 3.99 -11.30 4.85
CA SER A 59 4.63 -11.81 6.06
C SER A 59 4.04 -13.16 6.49
N VAL A 60 4.86 -14.05 7.04
CA VAL A 60 4.40 -15.35 7.57
C VAL A 60 4.44 -15.41 9.10
N ASP A 61 5.11 -14.47 9.77
CA ASP A 61 5.33 -14.50 11.22
C ASP A 61 4.29 -13.70 12.02
N GLU A 62 3.86 -14.27 13.16
CA GLU A 62 2.98 -13.66 14.16
C GLU A 62 3.69 -12.69 15.13
N HIS A 63 5.03 -12.61 15.10
CA HIS A 63 5.81 -11.99 16.19
C HIS A 63 7.08 -11.23 15.75
N GLY A 64 7.19 -10.81 14.49
CA GLY A 64 8.36 -10.08 14.00
C GLY A 64 8.37 -8.63 14.49
N ASP A 65 9.47 -8.17 15.08
CA ASP A 65 9.70 -6.78 15.49
C ASP A 65 9.34 -5.80 14.35
N GLU A 66 8.17 -5.17 14.43
CA GLU A 66 7.66 -4.17 13.45
C GLU A 66 8.41 -2.83 13.54
N THR A 67 9.60 -2.82 14.13
CA THR A 67 10.42 -1.62 14.42
C THR A 67 10.79 -0.80 13.19
N ASN A 68 10.74 -1.41 12.00
CA ASN A 68 11.03 -0.77 10.71
C ASN A 68 9.76 -0.46 9.89
N THR A 69 8.58 -0.52 10.51
CA THR A 69 7.32 -0.11 9.89
C THR A 69 6.84 1.19 10.53
N LEU A 70 6.41 2.13 9.69
CA LEU A 70 5.75 3.35 10.15
C LEU A 70 4.24 3.17 9.99
N GLU A 71 3.52 3.16 11.09
CA GLU A 71 2.06 3.06 11.08
C GLU A 71 1.41 4.41 10.77
N MET A 72 0.32 4.37 10.01
CA MET A 72 -0.55 5.52 9.80
C MET A 72 -1.28 5.90 11.09
N ASP A 73 -1.44 7.20 11.34
CA ASP A 73 -2.13 7.71 12.52
C ASP A 73 -3.57 7.13 12.63
N PRO A 74 -4.03 6.70 13.83
CA PRO A 74 -5.37 6.12 13.99
C PRO A 74 -6.51 7.08 13.61
N ASP A 75 -6.32 8.37 13.79
CA ASP A 75 -7.30 9.41 13.48
C ASP A 75 -7.21 9.92 12.04
N PHE A 76 -6.35 9.34 11.19
CA PHE A 76 -6.05 9.85 9.84
C PHE A 76 -7.31 10.09 8.99
N PHE A 77 -8.29 9.18 9.04
CA PHE A 77 -9.53 9.33 8.28
C PHE A 77 -10.50 10.39 8.85
N SER A 78 -10.29 10.85 10.08
CA SER A 78 -11.05 11.97 10.66
C SER A 78 -10.51 13.34 10.23
N LEU A 79 -9.28 13.39 9.70
CA LEU A 79 -8.61 14.60 9.25
C LEU A 79 -9.19 15.11 7.92
N THR A 80 -9.01 16.41 7.67
CA THR A 80 -9.25 17.01 6.34
C THR A 80 -8.29 16.46 5.29
N MET A 81 -8.62 16.63 4.00
CA MET A 81 -7.77 16.14 2.91
C MET A 81 -6.37 16.74 2.95
N GLU A 82 -6.27 18.02 3.33
CA GLU A 82 -5.02 18.75 3.42
C GLU A 82 -4.18 18.25 4.61
N GLU A 83 -4.80 18.07 5.78
CA GLU A 83 -4.12 17.50 6.95
C GLU A 83 -3.61 16.08 6.70
N ARG A 84 -4.38 15.24 5.97
CA ARG A 84 -3.93 13.90 5.56
C ARG A 84 -2.66 13.96 4.71
N VAL A 85 -2.59 14.89 3.75
CA VAL A 85 -1.38 15.11 2.94
C VAL A 85 -0.23 15.56 3.84
N ASP A 86 -0.47 16.47 4.77
CA ASP A 86 0.56 16.94 5.70
C ASP A 86 1.10 15.81 6.57
N ARG A 87 0.24 14.88 7.03
CA ARG A 87 0.69 13.67 7.76
C ARG A 87 1.56 12.75 6.92
N LEU A 88 1.21 12.52 5.65
CA LEU A 88 2.04 11.74 4.74
C LEU A 88 3.40 12.41 4.47
N LEU A 89 3.42 13.74 4.35
CA LEU A 89 4.66 14.48 4.19
C LEU A 89 5.53 14.45 5.45
N GLN A 90 4.93 14.49 6.64
CA GLN A 90 5.64 14.28 7.90
C GLN A 90 6.27 12.88 7.98
N ALA A 91 5.55 11.84 7.54
CA ALA A 91 6.09 10.48 7.43
C ALA A 91 7.30 10.42 6.48
N ARG A 92 7.19 11.09 5.31
CA ARG A 92 8.30 11.22 4.36
C ARG A 92 9.51 11.94 4.95
N GLU A 93 9.29 13.08 5.63
CA GLU A 93 10.36 13.85 6.26
C GLU A 93 11.03 13.07 7.39
N LEU A 94 10.24 12.33 8.17
CA LEU A 94 10.78 11.46 9.22
C LEU A 94 11.67 10.37 8.62
N GLN A 95 11.27 9.79 7.50
CA GLN A 95 12.09 8.83 6.78
C GLN A 95 13.36 9.47 6.20
N ASP A 96 13.29 10.69 5.64
CA ASP A 96 14.48 11.42 5.17
C ASP A 96 15.51 11.64 6.31
N GLN A 97 15.03 11.80 7.55
CA GLN A 97 15.89 12.01 8.73
C GLN A 97 16.45 10.72 9.32
N ARG A 98 15.67 9.64 9.34
CA ARG A 98 16.01 8.39 10.05
C ARG A 98 16.53 7.29 9.14
N ALA A 99 15.98 7.17 7.94
CA ALA A 99 16.27 6.10 6.97
C ALA A 99 16.15 4.68 7.57
N VAL A 100 15.14 4.47 8.45
CA VAL A 100 14.92 3.19 9.15
C VAL A 100 13.66 2.47 8.70
N TYR A 101 12.68 3.18 8.14
CA TYR A 101 11.40 2.60 7.78
C TYR A 101 11.49 1.93 6.41
N GLN A 102 11.13 0.65 6.36
CA GLN A 102 10.99 -0.11 5.12
C GLN A 102 9.57 -0.05 4.58
N ALA A 103 8.57 -0.03 5.48
CA ALA A 103 7.16 0.06 5.12
C ALA A 103 6.45 1.26 5.76
N PHE A 104 5.46 1.77 5.04
CA PHE A 104 4.38 2.58 5.60
C PHE A 104 3.11 1.73 5.61
N GLN A 105 2.54 1.53 6.79
CA GLN A 105 1.39 0.66 6.98
C GLN A 105 0.10 1.45 7.05
N ILE A 106 -0.80 1.16 6.13
CA ILE A 106 -2.13 1.76 6.03
C ILE A 106 -3.13 0.78 6.64
N THR A 107 -3.66 1.14 7.81
CA THR A 107 -4.69 0.40 8.54
C THR A 107 -5.99 1.20 8.61
N ARG A 108 -7.12 0.50 8.71
CA ARG A 108 -8.43 1.16 8.84
C ARG A 108 -8.59 1.50 10.30
N ASP A 109 -9.11 2.69 10.55
CA ASP A 109 -9.36 3.18 11.89
C ASP A 109 -10.12 2.14 12.75
N PRO A 110 -9.57 1.70 13.90
CA PRO A 110 -10.24 0.78 14.80
C PRO A 110 -11.47 1.40 15.49
N TYR A 111 -11.63 2.72 15.47
CA TYR A 111 -12.76 3.45 16.05
C TYR A 111 -13.96 3.56 15.11
N GLY A 112 -13.86 3.01 13.89
CA GLY A 112 -15.00 2.87 12.98
C GLY A 112 -15.36 4.14 12.23
N HIS A 113 -14.40 5.03 11.97
CA HIS A 113 -14.62 6.09 10.99
C HIS A 113 -14.96 5.47 9.62
N ASP A 114 -16.08 5.91 9.04
CA ASP A 114 -16.63 5.43 7.77
C ASP A 114 -15.79 5.92 6.57
N SER A 115 -14.57 5.40 6.41
CA SER A 115 -13.92 5.44 5.11
C SER A 115 -14.72 4.59 4.11
N THR A 116 -14.77 5.05 2.87
CA THR A 116 -15.31 4.25 1.76
C THR A 116 -14.16 3.54 1.08
N GLY A 117 -14.42 2.41 0.41
CA GLY A 117 -13.37 1.76 -0.39
C GLY A 117 -12.75 2.68 -1.45
N TYR A 118 -13.49 3.70 -1.89
CA TYR A 118 -12.98 4.74 -2.77
C TYR A 118 -11.96 5.67 -2.08
N ASP A 119 -12.23 6.07 -0.83
CA ASP A 119 -11.31 6.87 -0.03
C ASP A 119 -10.07 6.06 0.39
N ASP A 120 -10.26 4.78 0.72
CA ASP A 120 -9.19 3.83 1.03
C ASP A 120 -8.20 3.71 -0.14
N LEU A 121 -8.71 3.44 -1.35
CA LEU A 121 -7.88 3.33 -2.56
C LEU A 121 -7.18 4.65 -2.91
N ARG A 122 -7.84 5.80 -2.67
CA ARG A 122 -7.22 7.11 -2.83
C ARG A 122 -6.04 7.27 -1.87
N VAL A 123 -6.23 7.00 -0.58
CA VAL A 123 -5.16 7.14 0.42
C VAL A 123 -3.98 6.24 0.08
N ILE A 124 -4.25 5.00 -0.33
CA ILE A 124 -3.20 4.07 -0.79
C ILE A 124 -2.43 4.64 -1.98
N ALA A 125 -3.12 5.09 -3.03
CA ALA A 125 -2.48 5.61 -4.23
C ALA A 125 -1.67 6.88 -3.93
N VAL A 126 -2.25 7.81 -3.18
CA VAL A 126 -1.57 9.06 -2.79
C VAL A 126 -0.37 8.76 -1.91
N SER A 127 -0.46 7.81 -0.98
CA SER A 127 0.68 7.39 -0.15
C SER A 127 1.83 6.84 -1.01
N ARG A 128 1.55 5.95 -1.96
CA ARG A 128 2.56 5.44 -2.90
C ARG A 128 3.23 6.56 -3.71
N LEU A 129 2.47 7.57 -4.12
CA LEU A 129 2.97 8.68 -4.93
C LEU A 129 3.77 9.71 -4.12
N LEU A 130 3.36 9.99 -2.87
CA LEU A 130 4.03 10.98 -2.02
C LEU A 130 5.24 10.41 -1.27
N LEU A 131 5.17 9.15 -0.82
CA LEU A 131 6.22 8.50 -0.04
C LEU A 131 7.31 7.92 -0.97
N ASP A 132 8.02 8.79 -1.67
CA ASP A 132 9.06 8.40 -2.63
C ASP A 132 10.25 7.65 -1.99
N ASN A 133 10.45 7.82 -0.68
CA ASN A 133 11.58 7.30 0.11
C ASN A 133 11.23 6.17 1.09
N ILE A 134 9.97 5.71 1.11
CA ILE A 134 9.55 4.50 1.84
C ILE A 134 9.28 3.41 0.81
N GLU A 135 9.98 2.29 0.94
CA GLU A 135 10.05 1.28 -0.11
C GLU A 135 8.70 0.57 -0.33
N HIS A 136 8.07 0.17 0.77
CA HIS A 136 6.87 -0.65 0.78
C HIS A 136 5.64 0.12 1.27
N ILE A 137 4.51 -0.10 0.62
CA ILE A 137 3.19 0.32 1.11
C ILE A 137 2.48 -0.95 1.54
N GLN A 138 2.27 -1.06 2.84
CA GLN A 138 1.76 -2.25 3.50
C GLN A 138 0.30 -2.06 3.90
N THR A 139 -0.52 -3.10 3.75
CA THR A 139 -1.87 -3.16 4.33
C THR A 139 -2.17 -4.58 4.84
N SER A 140 -3.35 -4.79 5.43
CA SER A 140 -3.77 -6.09 5.99
C SER A 140 -5.24 -6.36 5.75
N PHE A 141 -5.71 -7.59 6.00
CA PHE A 141 -7.15 -7.89 5.94
C PHE A 141 -7.95 -7.30 7.12
N SER A 142 -7.29 -6.69 8.12
CA SER A 142 -7.96 -5.82 9.10
C SER A 142 -8.38 -4.48 8.49
N PHE A 143 -7.70 -4.05 7.43
CA PHE A 143 -8.01 -2.81 6.73
C PHE A 143 -9.32 -2.91 5.95
N ALA A 144 -9.51 -4.02 5.23
CA ALA A 144 -10.63 -4.17 4.31
C ALA A 144 -10.98 -5.63 4.00
N ASP A 145 -12.11 -5.82 3.29
CA ASP A 145 -12.44 -7.14 2.75
C ASP A 145 -11.44 -7.59 1.68
N GLU A 146 -11.43 -8.89 1.40
CA GLU A 146 -10.50 -9.51 0.43
C GLU A 146 -10.57 -8.87 -0.97
N LYS A 147 -11.73 -8.37 -1.38
CA LYS A 147 -11.94 -7.78 -2.71
C LYS A 147 -11.29 -6.41 -2.80
N LEU A 148 -11.41 -5.61 -1.74
CA LEU A 148 -10.74 -4.32 -1.68
C LEU A 148 -9.23 -4.50 -1.55
N VAL A 149 -8.75 -5.46 -0.76
CA VAL A 149 -7.31 -5.80 -0.70
C VAL A 149 -6.79 -6.22 -2.07
N GLN A 150 -7.50 -7.08 -2.80
CA GLN A 150 -7.12 -7.48 -4.15
C GLN A 150 -7.06 -6.28 -5.11
N THR A 151 -7.99 -5.34 -4.98
CA THR A 151 -8.01 -4.10 -5.77
C THR A 151 -6.85 -3.19 -5.38
N ALA A 152 -6.52 -3.08 -4.10
CA ALA A 152 -5.44 -2.25 -3.58
C ALA A 152 -4.06 -2.62 -4.14
N LEU A 153 -3.87 -3.89 -4.54
CA LEU A 153 -2.66 -4.33 -5.25
C LEU A 153 -2.45 -3.57 -6.56
N LEU A 154 -3.51 -3.06 -7.19
CA LEU A 154 -3.46 -2.25 -8.42
C LEU A 154 -3.43 -0.73 -8.13
N PHE A 155 -3.34 -0.35 -6.85
CA PHE A 155 -3.36 1.04 -6.39
C PHE A 155 -2.10 1.43 -5.63
N GLY A 156 -1.10 0.54 -5.55
CA GLY A 156 0.21 0.87 -4.98
C GLY A 156 0.61 0.03 -3.78
N VAL A 157 -0.27 -0.80 -3.23
CA VAL A 157 0.10 -1.81 -2.23
C VAL A 157 0.99 -2.85 -2.87
N ASP A 158 2.12 -3.12 -2.22
CA ASP A 158 3.02 -4.22 -2.59
C ASP A 158 3.28 -5.18 -1.43
N ASP A 159 2.80 -4.89 -0.22
CA ASP A 159 3.06 -5.72 0.95
C ASP A 159 1.79 -5.98 1.76
N LEU A 160 1.53 -7.25 2.07
CA LEU A 160 0.37 -7.71 2.83
C LEU A 160 0.81 -8.29 4.18
N LEU A 161 0.47 -7.58 5.26
CA LEU A 161 0.59 -8.10 6.61
C LEU A 161 -0.55 -9.11 6.85
N VAL A 162 -0.19 -10.38 6.91
CA VAL A 162 -1.14 -11.48 7.14
C VAL A 162 -0.67 -12.34 8.29
N THR A 163 -1.62 -12.86 9.06
CA THR A 163 -1.37 -13.99 9.94
C THR A 163 -1.66 -15.25 9.14
N VAL A 164 -0.61 -16.01 8.82
CA VAL A 164 -0.78 -17.30 8.17
C VAL A 164 -1.28 -18.29 9.21
N GLU A 165 -2.43 -18.92 8.95
CA GLU A 165 -3.00 -19.94 9.85
C GLU A 165 -2.02 -21.14 9.96
N ASN A 166 -1.19 -21.14 11.00
CA ASN A 166 -0.54 -22.37 11.45
C ASN A 166 -1.63 -23.21 12.10
N ARG A 167 -1.73 -24.50 11.74
CA ARG A 167 -2.77 -25.46 12.17
C ARG A 167 -2.87 -25.67 13.71
N GLN A 168 -2.13 -24.90 14.52
CA GLN A 168 -2.04 -24.93 15.97
C GLN A 168 -2.67 -23.71 16.67
N SER A 169 -2.95 -22.59 15.99
CA SER A 169 -3.62 -21.45 16.62
C SER A 169 -5.13 -21.68 16.69
N LEU A 170 -5.68 -21.65 17.91
CA LEU A 170 -7.07 -22.01 18.23
C LEU A 170 -8.04 -20.81 18.13
N GLU A 171 -7.54 -19.63 17.73
CA GLU A 171 -8.31 -18.40 17.64
C GLU A 171 -8.38 -17.93 16.19
N LYS A 172 -9.56 -18.02 15.58
CA LYS A 172 -9.82 -17.44 14.25
C LYS A 172 -9.84 -15.92 14.35
N ASP A 173 -8.68 -15.28 14.19
CA ASP A 173 -8.61 -13.84 13.97
C ASP A 173 -9.15 -13.53 12.56
N LYS A 174 -9.82 -12.37 12.40
CA LYS A 174 -10.29 -11.85 11.11
C LYS A 174 -9.15 -11.59 10.10
N ARG A 175 -7.90 -11.67 10.56
CA ARG A 175 -6.65 -11.50 9.78
C ARG A 175 -6.14 -12.77 9.10
N THR A 176 -6.84 -13.88 9.27
CA THR A 176 -6.30 -15.20 8.95
C THR A 176 -6.71 -15.66 7.55
N ILE A 177 -5.73 -15.98 6.71
CA ILE A 177 -5.93 -16.48 5.34
C ILE A 177 -5.01 -17.67 5.09
N GLU A 178 -5.53 -18.74 4.47
CA GLU A 178 -4.68 -19.86 4.07
C GLU A 178 -3.68 -19.38 3.00
N PRO A 179 -2.40 -19.78 3.05
CA PRO A 179 -1.38 -19.35 2.08
C PRO A 179 -1.79 -19.56 0.62
N LYS A 180 -2.47 -20.69 0.34
CA LYS A 180 -2.96 -21.02 -0.99
C LYS A 180 -4.02 -20.03 -1.48
N GLU A 181 -4.88 -19.56 -0.59
CA GLU A 181 -5.93 -18.61 -0.93
C GLU A 181 -5.34 -17.20 -1.12
N LEU A 182 -4.37 -16.81 -0.29
CA LEU A 182 -3.62 -15.58 -0.48
C LEU A 182 -2.87 -15.55 -1.82
N HIS A 183 -2.19 -16.64 -2.17
CA HIS A 183 -1.53 -16.79 -3.48
C HIS A 183 -2.55 -16.63 -4.61
N ARG A 184 -3.68 -17.33 -4.53
CA ARG A 184 -4.74 -17.23 -5.53
C ARG A 184 -5.27 -15.81 -5.67
N LEU A 185 -5.44 -15.08 -4.57
CA LEU A 185 -5.89 -13.69 -4.55
C LEU A 185 -4.89 -12.78 -5.29
N ILE A 186 -3.60 -12.90 -4.97
CA ILE A 186 -2.51 -12.12 -5.57
C ILE A 186 -2.37 -12.45 -7.07
N GLU A 187 -2.34 -13.74 -7.43
CA GLU A 187 -2.24 -14.21 -8.81
C GLU A 187 -3.42 -13.73 -9.67
N LYS A 188 -4.63 -13.72 -9.11
CA LYS A 188 -5.83 -13.23 -9.82
C LYS A 188 -5.82 -11.72 -10.05
N ALA A 189 -5.06 -10.95 -9.27
CA ALA A 189 -4.77 -9.54 -9.56
C ALA A 189 -3.66 -9.39 -10.62
N GLY A 190 -3.13 -10.49 -11.17
CA GLY A 190 -2.04 -10.49 -12.14
C GLY A 190 -0.67 -10.21 -11.51
N GLN A 191 -0.53 -10.41 -10.19
CA GLN A 191 0.68 -10.19 -9.41
C GLN A 191 1.31 -11.54 -9.00
N ILE A 192 2.52 -11.48 -8.43
CA ILE A 192 3.34 -12.63 -8.05
C ILE A 192 3.53 -12.62 -6.52
N PRO A 193 3.03 -13.62 -5.78
CA PRO A 193 3.18 -13.67 -4.33
C PRO A 193 4.63 -13.98 -3.94
N VAL A 194 5.17 -13.26 -2.96
CA VAL A 194 6.52 -13.46 -2.41
C VAL A 194 6.45 -13.49 -0.89
N ALA A 195 6.79 -14.62 -0.28
CA ALA A 195 6.88 -14.68 1.18
C ALA A 195 8.13 -13.95 1.68
N ARG A 196 8.00 -13.22 2.79
CA ARG A 196 9.12 -12.54 3.44
C ARG A 196 9.13 -12.69 4.96
N ASP A 197 10.30 -12.49 5.55
CA ASP A 197 10.44 -12.23 6.99
C ASP A 197 10.28 -10.72 7.32
N ALA A 198 10.48 -10.36 8.59
CA ALA A 198 10.41 -8.96 9.06
C ALA A 198 11.54 -8.06 8.51
N HIS A 199 12.63 -8.65 8.00
CA HIS A 199 13.76 -7.94 7.41
C HIS A 199 13.71 -7.94 5.86
N TYR A 200 12.57 -8.33 5.27
CA TYR A 200 12.36 -8.44 3.83
C TYR A 200 13.26 -9.47 3.13
N ASN A 201 13.80 -10.46 3.86
CA ASN A 201 14.42 -11.62 3.24
C ASN A 201 13.35 -12.54 2.67
N PHE A 202 13.59 -13.08 1.47
CA PHE A 202 12.65 -13.98 0.82
C PHE A 202 12.63 -15.35 1.51
N LEU A 203 11.43 -15.85 1.72
CA LEU A 203 11.20 -17.18 2.27
C LEU A 203 10.76 -18.13 1.15
N ASP A 204 11.46 -19.25 1.02
CA ASP A 204 10.99 -20.36 0.18
C ASP A 204 10.05 -21.23 1.02
N LEU A 205 8.74 -21.11 0.75
CA LEU A 205 7.72 -21.89 1.45
C LEU A 205 7.44 -23.26 0.77
N GLY A 206 8.18 -23.61 -0.29
CA GLY A 206 7.94 -24.84 -1.06
C GLY A 206 6.55 -24.89 -1.70
N LEU A 207 5.89 -23.74 -1.85
CA LEU A 207 4.59 -23.63 -2.50
C LEU A 207 4.76 -23.70 -4.03
N PRO A 208 3.88 -24.41 -4.74
CA PRO A 208 4.00 -24.56 -6.18
C PRO A 208 3.83 -23.20 -6.87
N VAL A 209 4.88 -22.75 -7.56
CA VAL A 209 4.83 -21.61 -8.48
C VAL A 209 4.12 -22.08 -9.76
N LYS A 210 3.03 -21.43 -10.14
CA LYS A 210 2.31 -21.71 -11.39
C LYS A 210 2.89 -21.00 -12.59
#